data_AF-A0A5B0BIL6-F1
#
_entry.id   AF-A0A5B0BIL6-F1
#
_cell.length_a   1.000
_cell.length_b   1.000
_cell.length_c   1.000
_cell.angle_alpha   90.00
_cell.angle_beta   90.00
_cell.angle_gamma   90.00
#
_symmetry.space_group_name_H-M   'P 1'
#
loop_
_entity.id
_entity.type
_entity.pdbx_description
1 polymer ?
#
loop_
_entity_poly.entity_id
_entity_poly.type
_entity_poly.pdbx_seq_one_letter_code
_entity_poly.pdbx_strand_id
1 'polypeptide(L)'
;MAKTQLGARVDEDVAELARKRAADLGMSVGDYLARLVQDDASGLRARGVEAAARFLADHQAVFDEAEDAQRSGEAQKSGEVRAA
;
A
#
# COMPACT_ATOMS: atom_id res chain seq x y z
N MET A 1 4.69 -9.12 -30.24
CA MET A 1 5.94 -8.35 -30.31
C MET A 1 7.05 -9.18 -29.70
N ALA A 2 8.25 -9.18 -30.28
CA ALA A 2 9.40 -9.83 -29.65
C ALA A 2 9.78 -9.07 -28.37
N LYS A 3 10.10 -9.81 -27.29
CA LYS A 3 10.58 -9.21 -26.05
C LYS A 3 12.04 -8.78 -26.23
N THR A 4 12.37 -7.55 -25.87
CA THR A 4 13.76 -7.04 -25.86
C THR A 4 14.43 -7.40 -24.54
N GLN A 5 15.67 -7.87 -24.58
CA GLN A 5 16.47 -8.11 -23.37
C GLN A 5 16.97 -6.77 -22.80
N LEU A 6 16.76 -6.55 -21.49
CA LEU A 6 17.20 -5.33 -20.80
C LEU A 6 18.66 -5.38 -20.31
N GLY A 7 19.19 -6.57 -20.02
CA GLY A 7 20.61 -6.75 -19.66
C GLY A 7 21.08 -6.05 -18.37
N ALA A 8 20.19 -5.81 -17.40
CA ALA A 8 20.53 -5.12 -16.14
C ALA A 8 21.28 -6.03 -15.14
N ARG A 9 22.30 -5.47 -14.49
CA ARG A 9 22.95 -6.09 -13.32
C ARG A 9 22.35 -5.50 -12.05
N VAL A 10 22.04 -6.36 -11.09
CA VAL A 10 21.49 -6.01 -9.78
C VAL A 10 22.18 -6.84 -8.72
N ASP A 11 22.10 -6.38 -7.48
CA ASP A 11 22.55 -7.16 -6.33
C ASP A 11 21.70 -8.43 -6.16
N GLU A 12 22.31 -9.46 -5.55
CA GLU A 12 21.69 -10.78 -5.42
C GLU A 12 20.40 -10.74 -4.60
N ASP A 13 20.37 -9.96 -3.52
CA ASP A 13 19.21 -9.76 -2.66
C ASP A 13 18.04 -9.10 -3.41
N VAL A 14 18.32 -8.13 -4.27
CA VAL A 14 17.34 -7.51 -5.16
C VAL A 14 16.79 -8.52 -6.16
N ALA A 15 17.65 -9.36 -6.72
CA ALA A 15 17.24 -10.40 -7.67
C ALA A 15 16.33 -11.46 -7.01
N GLU A 16 16.68 -11.90 -5.80
CA GLU A 16 15.86 -12.82 -5.00
C GLU A 16 14.52 -12.20 -4.61
N LEU A 17 14.52 -10.93 -4.20
CA LEU A 17 13.29 -10.22 -3.89
C LEU A 17 12.38 -10.15 -5.12
N ALA A 18 12.91 -9.76 -6.28
CA ALA A 18 12.14 -9.70 -7.52
C ALA A 18 11.55 -11.08 -7.90
N ARG A 19 12.32 -12.16 -7.74
CA ARG A 19 11.84 -13.54 -7.95
C ARG A 19 10.67 -13.88 -7.03
N LYS A 20 10.82 -13.62 -5.73
CA LYS A 20 9.77 -13.90 -4.74
C LYS A 20 8.51 -13.12 -5.03
N ARG A 21 8.62 -11.81 -5.28
CA ARG A 21 7.47 -10.94 -5.57
C ARG A 21 6.76 -11.32 -6.86
N ALA A 22 7.51 -11.68 -7.91
CA ALA A 22 6.92 -12.19 -9.14
C ALA A 22 6.15 -13.50 -8.89
N ALA A 23 6.71 -14.43 -8.11
CA ALA A 23 6.07 -15.69 -7.75
C ALA A 23 4.78 -15.48 -6.92
N ASP A 24 4.81 -14.59 -5.91
CA ASP A 24 3.63 -14.22 -5.10
C ASP A 24 2.46 -13.74 -5.97
N LEU A 25 2.76 -13.13 -7.12
CA LEU A 25 1.79 -12.58 -8.07
C LEU A 25 1.48 -13.53 -9.24
N GLY A 26 2.09 -14.71 -9.30
CA GLY A 26 1.94 -15.65 -10.42
C GLY A 26 2.50 -15.14 -11.75
N MET A 27 3.52 -14.27 -11.70
CA MET A 27 4.11 -13.60 -12.86
C MET A 27 5.52 -14.12 -13.16
N SER A 28 5.96 -14.01 -14.41
CA SER A 28 7.39 -14.13 -14.71
C SER A 28 8.13 -12.90 -14.15
N VAL A 29 9.41 -13.05 -13.81
CA VAL A 29 10.23 -11.91 -13.33
C VAL A 29 10.26 -10.78 -14.37
N GLY A 30 10.33 -11.12 -15.65
CA GLY A 30 10.32 -10.12 -16.72
C GLY A 30 9.01 -9.33 -16.78
N ASP A 31 7.86 -10.00 -16.61
CA ASP A 31 6.57 -9.32 -16.63
C ASP A 31 6.34 -8.50 -15.35
N TYR A 32 6.83 -8.98 -14.21
CA TYR A 32 6.84 -8.22 -12.96
C TYR A 32 7.66 -6.92 -13.09
N LEU A 33 8.88 -6.99 -13.64
CA LEU A 33 9.72 -5.82 -13.86
C LEU A 33 9.09 -4.84 -14.86
N ALA A 34 8.52 -5.34 -15.96
CA ALA A 34 7.85 -4.49 -16.94
C ALA A 34 6.68 -3.72 -16.30
N ARG A 35 5.88 -4.39 -15.48
CA ARG A 35 4.80 -3.76 -14.72
C ARG A 35 5.35 -2.71 -13.75
N LEU A 36 6.39 -3.04 -12.99
CA LEU A 36 6.99 -2.11 -12.03
C LEU A 36 7.46 -0.81 -12.70
N VAL A 37 8.13 -0.92 -13.85
CA VAL A 37 8.60 0.23 -14.64
C VAL A 37 7.43 1.04 -15.21
N GLN A 38 6.37 0.39 -15.68
CA GLN A 38 5.19 1.08 -16.21
C GLN A 38 4.40 1.79 -15.10
N ASP A 39 4.22 1.13 -13.95
CA ASP A 39 3.53 1.69 -12.79
C ASP A 39 4.28 2.93 -12.27
N ASP A 40 5.62 2.87 -12.22
CA ASP A 40 6.48 4.00 -11.87
C ASP A 40 6.36 5.15 -12.89
N ALA A 41 6.54 4.85 -14.18
CA ALA A 41 6.50 5.84 -15.24
C ALA A 41 5.11 6.49 -15.42
N SER A 42 4.03 5.78 -15.09
CA SER A 42 2.67 6.29 -15.20
C SER A 42 2.38 7.46 -14.23
N GLY A 43 3.12 7.56 -13.13
CA GLY A 43 2.84 8.49 -12.03
C GLY A 43 1.51 8.23 -11.32
N LEU A 44 0.78 7.15 -11.67
CA LEU A 44 -0.54 6.84 -11.13
C LEU A 44 -0.48 6.63 -9.62
N ARG A 45 0.59 5.99 -9.13
CA ARG A 45 0.81 5.82 -7.69
C ARG A 45 0.91 7.15 -6.97
N ALA A 46 1.71 8.08 -7.48
CA ALA A 46 1.88 9.40 -6.86
C ALA A 46 0.55 10.17 -6.81
N ARG A 47 -0.18 10.19 -7.95
CA ARG A 47 -1.51 10.82 -8.03
C ARG A 47 -2.54 10.16 -7.11
N GLY A 48 -2.49 8.84 -7.00
CA GLY A 48 -3.37 8.08 -6.11
C GLY A 48 -3.12 8.41 -4.64
N VAL A 49 -1.85 8.49 -4.23
CA VAL A 49 -1.47 8.89 -2.86
C VAL A 49 -1.86 10.33 -2.59
N GLU A 50 -1.63 11.24 -3.53
CA GLU A 50 -2.05 12.64 -3.42
C GLU A 50 -3.57 12.77 -3.27
N ALA A 51 -4.34 12.02 -4.09
CA ALA A 51 -5.80 12.00 -3.99
C ALA A 51 -6.27 11.43 -2.64
N ALA A 52 -5.64 10.37 -2.14
CA ALA A 52 -5.94 9.81 -0.83
C ALA A 52 -5.63 10.80 0.30
N ALA A 53 -4.47 11.49 0.23
CA ALA A 53 -4.10 12.51 1.20
C ALA A 53 -5.11 13.67 1.22
N ARG A 54 -5.52 14.14 0.03
CA ARG A 54 -6.55 15.17 -0.09
C ARG A 54 -7.89 14.70 0.48
N PHE A 55 -8.31 13.47 0.16
CA PHE A 55 -9.55 12.91 0.69
C PHE A 55 -9.56 12.86 2.22
N LEU A 56 -8.45 12.40 2.83
CA LEU A 56 -8.29 12.37 4.27
C LEU A 56 -8.33 13.78 4.88
N ALA A 57 -7.68 14.76 4.26
CA ALA A 57 -7.72 16.15 4.72
C ALA A 57 -9.13 16.75 4.64
N ASP A 58 -9.83 16.52 3.52
CA ASP A 58 -11.18 17.05 3.28
C ASP A 58 -12.23 16.42 4.23
N HIS A 59 -11.98 15.21 4.73
CA HIS A 59 -12.91 14.45 5.58
C HIS A 59 -12.40 14.23 7.01
N GLN A 60 -11.36 14.93 7.43
CA GLN A 60 -10.68 14.70 8.72
C GLN A 60 -11.66 14.72 9.90
N ALA A 61 -12.60 15.69 9.92
CA ALA A 61 -13.60 15.81 10.98
C ALA A 61 -14.51 14.57 11.14
N VAL A 62 -14.83 13.88 10.03
CA VAL A 62 -15.65 12.66 10.07
C VAL A 62 -14.87 11.50 10.69
N PHE A 63 -13.57 11.40 10.37
CA PHE A 63 -12.70 10.40 10.97
C PHE A 63 -12.47 10.67 12.46
N ASP A 64 -12.23 11.94 12.82
CA ASP A 64 -12.05 12.35 14.22
C ASP A 64 -13.31 12.05 15.05
N GLU A 65 -14.51 12.36 14.54
CA GLU A 65 -15.78 12.05 15.22
C GLU A 65 -15.98 10.53 15.40
N ALA A 66 -15.65 9.73 14.37
CA ALA A 66 -15.73 8.29 14.45
C ALA A 66 -14.75 7.71 15.49
N GLU A 67 -13.51 8.21 15.54
CA GLU A 67 -12.51 7.77 16.52
C GLU A 67 -12.90 8.16 17.95
N ASP A 68 -13.41 9.37 18.16
CA ASP A 68 -13.84 9.84 19.48
C ASP A 68 -15.05 9.06 19.98
N ALA A 69 -16.00 8.71 19.10
CA ALA A 69 -17.12 7.83 19.43
C ALA A 69 -16.64 6.43 19.84
N GLN A 70 -15.63 5.87 19.17
CA GLN A 70 -15.02 4.59 19.55
C GLN A 70 -14.33 4.66 20.92
N ARG A 71 -13.49 5.67 21.16
CA ARG A 71 -12.79 5.83 22.46
C ARG A 71 -13.77 6.04 23.61
N SER A 72 -14.84 6.79 23.37
CA SER A 72 -15.89 7.02 24.36
C SER A 72 -16.64 5.72 24.70
N GLY A 73 -16.94 4.89 23.70
CA GLY A 73 -17.54 3.57 23.90
C GLY A 73 -16.63 2.58 24.65
N GLU A 74 -15.31 2.62 24.42
CA GLU A 74 -14.33 1.79 25.13
C GLU A 74 -14.13 2.23 26.58
N ALA A 75 -14.08 3.54 26.85
CA ALA A 75 -14.01 4.08 28.21
C ALA A 75 -15.24 3.70 29.04
N GLN A 76 -16.42 3.69 28.42
CA GLN A 76 -17.67 3.32 29.07
C GLN A 76 -17.71 1.83 29.43
N LYS A 77 -17.21 0.94 28.56
CA LYS A 77 -17.06 -0.49 28.85
C LYS A 77 -16.03 -0.76 29.96
N SER A 78 -14.96 0.02 30.06
CA SER A 78 -13.93 -0.16 31.10
C SER A 78 -14.42 0.28 32.49
N GLY A 79 -15.28 1.31 32.56
CA GLY A 79 -15.91 1.75 33.80
C GLY A 79 -16.91 0.75 34.39
N GLU A 80 -17.66 0.06 33.53
CA GLU A 80 -18.66 -0.95 33.94
C GLU A 80 -18.01 -2.21 34.53
N VAL A 81 -16.84 -2.61 34.04
CA VAL A 81 -16.06 -3.76 34.55
C VAL A 81 -15.40 -3.49 35.92
N ARG A 82 -15.19 -2.22 36.29
CA ARG A 82 -14.62 -1.85 37.60
C ARG A 82 -15.67 -1.64 38.70
N ALA A 83 -16.95 -1.60 38.34
CA ALA A 83 -18.06 -1.39 39.27
C ALA A 83 -18.79 -2.70 39.66
N ALA A 84 -18.32 -3.85 39.17
CA ALA A 84 -18.80 -5.19 39.48
C ALA A 84 -17.79 -5.94 40.38
#